data_AF-A0A1T1DQ80-F1
#
_entry.id   AF-A0A1T1DQ80-F1
#
_cell.length_a   1.000
_cell.length_b   1.000
_cell.length_c   1.000
_cell.angle_alpha   90.00
_cell.angle_beta   90.00
_cell.angle_gamma   90.00
#
_symmetry.space_group_name_H-M   'P 1'
#
loop_
_entity.id
_entity.type
_entity.pdbx_description
1 polymer ?
#
loop_
_entity_poly.entity_id
_entity_poly.type
_entity_poly.pdbx_seq_one_letter_code
_entity_poly.pdbx_strand_id
1 'polypeptide(L)'
;MEETKNKFELSKWIIQLEENDRQILYDQLTSGVLNKEPRDTLFYVFLIKLYKYLEKNGLGPAQEESQISNLVLNLKETQKQTLYDALVSSISNISDRDTILHIFLWKLDQLLSY
;
A
#
# COMPACT_ATOMS: atom_id res chain seq x y z
N MET A 1 -27.10 8.59 -11.45
CA MET A 1 -25.93 9.11 -10.72
C MET A 1 -25.30 7.91 -10.07
N GLU A 2 -24.28 7.33 -10.71
CA GLU A 2 -23.52 6.23 -10.11
C GLU A 2 -22.62 6.85 -9.04
N GLU A 3 -22.96 6.61 -7.77
CA GLU A 3 -21.99 6.71 -6.69
C GLU A 3 -20.86 5.75 -7.02
N THR A 4 -19.75 6.28 -7.55
CA THR A 4 -18.46 5.60 -7.60
C THR A 4 -18.01 5.35 -6.16
N LYS A 5 -18.57 4.32 -5.54
CA LYS A 5 -18.11 3.79 -4.25
C LYS A 5 -16.60 3.59 -4.35
N ASN A 6 -15.86 4.30 -3.51
CA ASN A 6 -14.41 4.15 -3.33
C ASN A 6 -14.05 2.65 -3.34
N LYS A 7 -13.48 2.19 -4.45
CA LYS A 7 -13.29 0.75 -4.73
C LYS A 7 -12.09 0.17 -3.98
N PHE A 8 -11.27 1.04 -3.38
CA PHE A 8 -10.13 0.71 -2.54
C PHE A 8 -10.17 1.57 -1.28
N GLU A 9 -10.36 0.92 -0.13
CA GLU A 9 -10.36 1.54 1.20
C GLU A 9 -9.17 1.02 2.03
N LEU A 10 -8.04 0.76 1.38
CA LEU A 10 -6.87 0.15 2.03
C LEU A 10 -6.36 1.03 3.18
N SER A 11 -6.39 2.35 2.98
CA SER A 11 -6.04 3.34 4.00
C SER A 11 -6.94 3.27 5.26
N LYS A 12 -8.18 2.77 5.14
CA LYS A 12 -9.09 2.56 6.28
C LYS A 12 -8.96 1.19 6.91
N TRP A 13 -8.56 0.18 6.15
CA TRP A 13 -8.40 -1.16 6.69
C TRP A 13 -7.07 -1.34 7.42
N ILE A 14 -6.00 -0.66 6.98
CA ILE A 14 -4.68 -0.75 7.62
C ILE A 14 -4.71 -0.38 9.11
N ILE A 15 -5.53 0.62 9.50
CA ILE A 15 -5.67 1.06 10.90
C ILE A 15 -6.38 0.02 11.78
N GLN A 16 -7.10 -0.92 11.17
CA GLN A 16 -7.83 -1.98 11.87
C GLN A 16 -6.99 -3.25 12.05
N LEU A 17 -5.82 -3.34 11.40
CA LEU A 17 -4.90 -4.45 11.62
C LEU A 17 -4.35 -4.46 13.05
N GLU A 18 -3.70 -5.55 13.44
CA GLU A 18 -2.94 -5.58 14.69
C GLU A 18 -1.67 -4.73 14.55
N GLU A 19 -1.17 -4.21 15.67
CA GLU A 19 0.06 -3.40 15.70
C GLU A 19 1.25 -4.14 15.09
N ASN A 20 1.37 -5.44 15.37
CA ASN A 20 2.43 -6.28 14.84
C ASN A 20 2.35 -6.44 13.32
N ASP A 21 1.15 -6.61 12.76
CA ASP A 21 0.95 -6.71 11.31
C ASP A 21 1.30 -5.37 10.62
N ARG A 22 0.89 -4.24 11.20
CA ARG A 22 1.30 -2.90 10.72
C ARG A 22 2.81 -2.71 10.78
N GLN A 23 3.44 -3.15 11.86
CA GLN A 23 4.89 -3.06 12.02
C GLN A 23 5.62 -3.84 10.92
N ILE A 24 5.22 -5.08 10.65
CA ILE A 24 5.83 -5.91 9.60
C ILE A 24 5.67 -5.27 8.21
N LEU A 25 4.51 -4.68 7.94
CA LEU A 25 4.24 -3.98 6.68
C LEU A 25 5.15 -2.76 6.51
N TYR A 26 5.31 -1.96 7.58
CA TYR A 26 6.19 -0.80 7.56
C TYR A 26 7.67 -1.17 7.43
N ASP A 27 8.12 -2.16 8.20
CA ASP A 27 9.51 -2.60 8.17
C ASP A 27 9.88 -3.12 6.78
N GLN A 28 8.94 -3.80 6.10
CA GLN A 28 9.15 -4.23 4.72
C GLN A 28 9.26 -3.05 3.75
N LEU A 29 8.39 -2.04 3.84
CA LEU A 29 8.48 -0.85 2.98
C LEU A 29 9.79 -0.09 3.21
N THR A 30 10.13 0.14 4.48
CA THR A 30 11.32 0.89 4.88
C THR A 30 12.59 0.16 4.44
N SER A 31 12.66 -1.15 4.69
CA SER A 31 13.77 -1.98 4.22
C SER A 31 13.88 -1.96 2.71
N GLY A 32 12.77 -2.06 1.97
CA GLY A 32 12.79 -2.03 0.51
C GLY A 32 13.28 -0.70 -0.07
N VAL A 33 12.88 0.41 0.54
CA VAL A 33 13.38 1.74 0.21
C VAL A 33 14.87 1.86 0.49
N LEU A 34 15.33 1.44 1.67
CA LEU A 34 16.75 1.51 2.06
C LEU A 34 17.64 0.63 1.17
N ASN A 35 17.14 -0.54 0.76
CA ASN A 35 17.82 -1.47 -0.12
C ASN A 35 17.66 -1.16 -1.61
N LYS A 36 16.96 -0.07 -1.97
CA LYS A 36 16.72 0.35 -3.35
C LYS A 36 16.07 -0.75 -4.21
N GLU A 37 15.12 -1.47 -3.62
CA GLU A 37 14.34 -2.46 -4.36
C GLU A 37 13.62 -1.82 -5.55
N PRO A 38 13.43 -2.55 -6.67
CA PRO A 38 12.61 -2.06 -7.77
C PRO A 38 11.20 -1.70 -7.29
N ARG A 39 10.67 -0.55 -7.72
CA ARG A 39 9.37 -0.02 -7.27
C ARG A 39 8.24 -1.02 -7.44
N ASP A 40 8.19 -1.69 -8.60
CA ASP A 40 7.19 -2.72 -8.89
C ASP A 40 7.26 -3.86 -7.87
N THR A 41 8.46 -4.37 -7.60
CA THR A 41 8.70 -5.42 -6.60
C THR A 41 8.28 -4.96 -5.20
N LEU A 42 8.69 -3.76 -4.81
CA LEU A 42 8.37 -3.17 -3.51
C LEU A 42 6.86 -3.09 -3.29
N PHE A 43 6.14 -2.51 -4.25
CA PHE A 43 4.68 -2.35 -4.17
C PHE A 43 3.95 -3.69 -4.25
N TYR A 44 4.40 -4.60 -5.12
CA TYR A 44 3.82 -5.93 -5.25
C TYR A 44 3.93 -6.74 -3.96
N VAL A 45 5.13 -6.82 -3.39
CA VAL A 45 5.38 -7.56 -2.14
C VAL A 45 4.59 -6.96 -0.98
N PHE A 46 4.54 -5.62 -0.89
CA PHE A 46 3.75 -4.93 0.12
C PHE A 46 2.27 -5.27 0.00
N LEU A 47 1.69 -5.17 -1.20
CA LEU A 47 0.27 -5.43 -1.41
C LEU A 47 -0.11 -6.88 -1.14
N ILE A 48 0.74 -7.84 -1.54
CA ILE A 48 0.52 -9.26 -1.19
C ILE A 48 0.45 -9.44 0.32
N LYS A 49 1.39 -8.88 1.07
CA LYS A 49 1.38 -9.00 2.53
C LYS A 49 0.16 -8.32 3.13
N LEU A 50 -0.17 -7.11 2.67
CA LEU A 50 -1.34 -6.37 3.13
C LEU A 50 -2.62 -7.20 2.94
N TYR A 51 -2.89 -7.67 1.73
CA TYR A 51 -4.11 -8.45 1.48
C TYR A 51 -4.16 -9.76 2.27
N LYS A 52 -3.02 -10.42 2.49
CA LYS A 52 -2.95 -11.60 3.39
C LYS A 52 -3.34 -11.25 4.83
N TYR A 53 -2.86 -10.13 5.35
CA TYR A 53 -3.23 -9.68 6.71
C TYR A 53 -4.70 -9.26 6.78
N LEU A 54 -5.21 -8.58 5.75
CA LEU A 54 -6.61 -8.19 5.68
C LEU A 54 -7.55 -9.40 5.64
N GLU A 55 -7.21 -10.42 4.84
CA GLU A 55 -7.97 -11.67 4.76
C GLU A 55 -7.95 -12.41 6.11
N LYS A 56 -6.76 -12.60 6.71
CA LYS A 56 -6.60 -13.26 8.01
C LYS A 56 -7.45 -12.61 9.11
N ASN A 57 -7.61 -11.29 9.07
CA ASN A 57 -8.37 -10.52 10.07
C ASN A 57 -9.83 -10.27 9.67
N GLY A 58 -10.29 -10.77 8.50
CA GLY A 58 -11.67 -10.57 8.03
C GLY A 58 -12.03 -9.12 7.69
N LEU A 59 -11.02 -8.27 7.40
CA LEU A 59 -11.17 -6.83 7.20
C LEU A 59 -11.37 -6.41 5.74
N GLY A 60 -10.89 -7.22 4.80
CA GLY A 60 -10.90 -6.91 3.38
C GLY A 60 -11.17 -8.12 2.51
N PRO A 61 -11.46 -7.90 1.21
CA PRO A 61 -11.67 -8.99 0.28
C PRO A 61 -10.37 -9.78 0.09
N ALA A 62 -10.50 -11.09 -0.06
CA ALA A 62 -9.44 -11.89 -0.63
C ALA A 62 -9.12 -11.36 -2.04
N GLN A 63 -7.84 -11.15 -2.32
CA GLN A 63 -7.34 -10.77 -3.63
C GLN A 63 -6.39 -11.83 -4.15
N GLU A 64 -6.61 -12.28 -5.38
CA GLU A 64 -5.69 -13.19 -6.05
C GLU A 64 -4.38 -12.46 -6.38
N GLU A 65 -3.25 -13.18 -6.38
CA GLU A 65 -1.94 -12.61 -6.71
C GLU A 65 -1.92 -11.97 -8.12
N SER A 66 -2.72 -12.51 -9.04
CA SER A 66 -2.90 -11.95 -10.39
C SER A 66 -3.60 -10.58 -10.37
N GLN A 67 -4.58 -10.39 -9.49
CA GLN A 67 -5.27 -9.11 -9.30
C GLN A 67 -4.30 -8.07 -8.71
N ILE A 68 -3.50 -8.47 -7.73
CA ILE A 68 -2.48 -7.61 -7.11
C ILE A 68 -1.40 -7.22 -8.12
N SER A 69 -0.93 -8.17 -8.92
CA SER A 69 0.03 -7.91 -10.00
C SER A 69 -0.53 -6.89 -10.99
N ASN A 70 -1.78 -7.06 -11.42
CA ASN A 70 -2.44 -6.14 -12.33
C ASN A 70 -2.60 -4.73 -11.74
N LEU A 71 -2.88 -4.59 -10.43
CA LEU A 71 -2.93 -3.28 -9.78
C LEU A 71 -1.61 -2.53 -9.91
N VAL A 72 -0.48 -3.20 -9.66
CA VAL A 72 0.84 -2.59 -9.78
C VAL A 72 1.17 -2.29 -11.24
N LEU A 73 0.90 -3.22 -12.15
CA LEU A 73 1.21 -3.05 -13.57
C LEU A 73 0.37 -1.97 -14.26
N ASN A 74 -0.88 -1.76 -13.81
CA ASN A 74 -1.76 -0.73 -14.36
C ASN A 74 -1.37 0.70 -13.96
N LEU A 75 -0.57 0.86 -12.90
CA LEU A 75 0.00 2.17 -12.56
C LEU A 75 1.01 2.58 -13.64
N LYS A 76 0.84 3.80 -14.17
CA LYS A 76 1.85 4.40 -15.07
C LYS A 76 3.16 4.60 -14.31
N GLU A 77 4.29 4.54 -15.01
CA GLU A 77 5.61 4.78 -14.41
C GLU A 77 5.68 6.12 -13.66
N THR A 78 5.04 7.18 -14.18
CA THR A 78 4.97 8.48 -13.49
C THR A 78 4.18 8.41 -12.17
N GLN A 79 3.11 7.60 -12.11
CA GLN A 79 2.33 7.38 -10.89
C GLN A 79 3.14 6.57 -9.88
N LYS A 80 3.84 5.51 -10.34
CA LYS A 80 4.74 4.70 -9.50
C LYS A 80 5.85 5.55 -8.90
N GLN A 81 6.48 6.38 -9.72
CA GLN A 81 7.52 7.32 -9.29
C GLN A 81 6.97 8.30 -8.24
N THR A 82 5.83 8.92 -8.50
CA THR A 82 5.19 9.85 -7.56
C THR A 82 4.85 9.19 -6.23
N LEU A 83 4.32 7.98 -6.26
CA LEU A 83 3.99 7.20 -5.07
C LEU A 83 5.27 6.84 -4.28
N TYR A 84 6.33 6.45 -4.98
CA TYR A 84 7.61 6.12 -4.38
C TYR A 84 8.29 7.34 -3.73
N ASP A 85 8.33 8.47 -4.43
CA ASP A 85 8.92 9.70 -3.89
C ASP A 85 8.17 10.19 -2.65
N ALA A 86 6.84 10.05 -2.65
CA ALA A 86 6.02 10.34 -1.48
C ALA A 86 6.33 9.40 -0.30
N LEU A 87 6.54 8.10 -0.57
CA LEU A 87 6.93 7.13 0.46
C LEU A 87 8.30 7.47 1.05
N VAL A 88 9.31 7.72 0.21
CA VAL A 88 10.66 8.10 0.64
C VAL A 88 10.63 9.38 1.49
N SER A 89 9.88 10.38 1.02
CA SER A 89 9.67 11.63 1.76
C SER A 89 9.00 11.39 3.11
N SER A 90 7.99 10.52 3.16
CA SER A 90 7.28 10.20 4.40
C SER A 90 8.19 9.50 5.42
N ILE A 91 8.95 8.48 4.98
CA ILE A 91 9.93 7.76 5.83
C ILE A 91 10.99 8.72 6.39
N SER A 92 11.37 9.74 5.64
CA SER A 92 12.43 10.67 6.05
C SER A 92 11.94 11.78 7.00
N ASN A 93 10.66 12.15 6.93
CA ASN A 93 10.13 13.36 7.59
C ASN A 93 9.06 13.07 8.66
N ILE A 94 8.48 11.87 8.68
CA ILE A 94 7.44 11.49 9.64
C ILE A 94 8.03 10.44 10.58
N SER A 95 7.89 10.65 11.89
CA SER A 95 8.33 9.68 12.90
C SER A 95 7.30 8.58 13.18
N ASP A 96 6.04 8.83 12.87
CA ASP A 96 4.93 7.92 13.12
C ASP A 96 4.72 6.95 11.96
N ARG A 97 4.93 5.66 12.24
CA ARG A 97 4.76 4.55 11.30
C ARG A 97 3.35 4.52 10.69
N ASP A 98 2.33 4.59 11.54
CA ASP A 98 0.96 4.33 11.12
C ASP A 98 0.48 5.45 10.18
N THR A 99 0.94 6.68 10.41
CA THR A 99 0.78 7.82 9.51
C THR A 99 1.46 7.59 8.16
N ILE A 100 2.69 7.05 8.12
CA ILE A 100 3.39 6.74 6.86
C ILE A 100 2.61 5.71 6.05
N LEU A 101 2.19 4.61 6.69
CA LEU A 101 1.38 3.56 6.05
C LEU A 101 0.06 4.12 5.53
N HIS A 102 -0.60 4.95 6.33
CA HIS A 102 -1.87 5.57 5.95
C HIS A 102 -1.71 6.50 4.76
N ILE A 103 -0.69 7.37 4.73
CA ILE A 103 -0.43 8.29 3.62
C ILE A 103 -0.10 7.52 2.33
N PHE A 104 0.75 6.50 2.44
CA PHE A 104 1.11 5.65 1.30
C PHE A 104 -0.14 4.99 0.69
N LEU A 105 -0.96 4.36 1.53
CA LEU A 105 -2.18 3.71 1.09
C LEU A 105 -3.22 4.69 0.58
N TRP A 106 -3.38 5.85 1.21
CA TRP A 106 -4.30 6.88 0.74
C TRP A 106 -3.91 7.36 -0.66
N LYS A 107 -2.62 7.61 -0.90
CA LYS A 107 -2.15 7.97 -2.25
C LYS A 107 -2.38 6.85 -3.26
N LEU A 108 -2.15 5.60 -2.86
CA LEU A 108 -2.43 4.45 -3.71
C LEU A 108 -3.93 4.34 -4.04
N ASP A 109 -4.81 4.48 -3.05
CA ASP A 109 -6.27 4.45 -3.22
C ASP A 109 -6.71 5.53 -4.23
N GLN A 110 -6.13 6.74 -4.16
CA GLN A 110 -6.40 7.83 -5.12
C GLN A 110 -5.94 7.48 -6.55
N LEU A 111 -4.79 6.83 -6.69
CA LEU A 111 -4.26 6.43 -8.00
C LEU A 111 -5.05 5.29 -8.63
N LEU A 112 -5.66 4.41 -7.83
CA LEU A 112 -6.47 3.28 -8.29
C LEU A 112 -7.94 3.64 -8.54
N SER A 113 -8.38 4.82 -8.10
CA SER A 113 -9.77 5.29 -8.26
C SER A 113 -10.02 6.06 -9.56
N TYR A 114 -8.99 6.24 -10.40
CA TYR A 114 -9.01 6.94 -11.69
C TYR A 114 -8.81 5.96 -12.86
#